data_AF-A0A412BJX6-F1
#
_entry.id   AF-A0A412BJX6-F1
#
_cell.length_a   1.000
_cell.length_b   1.000
_cell.length_c   1.000
_cell.angle_alpha   90.00
_cell.angle_beta   90.00
_cell.angle_gamma   90.00
#
_symmetry.space_group_name_H-M   'P 1'
#
loop_
_entity.id
_entity.type
_entity.pdbx_description
1 polymer ?
#
loop_
_entity_poly.entity_id
_entity_poly.type
_entity_poly.pdbx_seq_one_letter_code
_entity_poly.pdbx_strand_id
1 'polypeptide(L)'
;MLLFLGMIIYKLSLGNFFKTITLFLMIIMTCTLIYSFLPNSYFSQAILLRLEYDKDKGFIGNNRTTEGFEYYYDNKFYKTESVLWGIGSDLGDISDKGGNSSYKVFIVQHGILGLVLLALFFVTIALYSKSPFIKGLLLLYAASFWQRPYALWEVELFLFISIALLVKQNETYNLCAKYPIATFCVNS
;
A
#
# COMPACT_ATOMS: atom_id res chain seq x y z
N MET A 1 10.15 5.50 1.15
CA MET A 1 9.78 4.08 0.98
C MET A 1 8.78 3.90 -0.16
N LEU A 2 7.54 4.39 -0.06
CA LEU A 2 6.52 4.26 -1.12
C LEU A 2 6.91 4.88 -2.47
N LEU A 3 7.51 6.08 -2.46
CA LEU A 3 8.01 6.72 -3.69
C LEU A 3 9.03 5.85 -4.44
N PHE A 4 9.96 5.23 -3.71
CA PHE A 4 10.95 4.32 -4.27
C PHE A 4 10.30 3.04 -4.81
N LEU A 5 9.34 2.47 -4.08
CA LEU A 5 8.56 1.31 -4.51
C LEU A 5 7.75 1.63 -5.79
N GLY A 6 7.11 2.79 -5.85
CA GLY A 6 6.38 3.26 -7.02
C GLY A 6 7.27 3.44 -8.25
N MET A 7 8.48 3.99 -8.07
CA MET A 7 9.46 4.08 -9.17
C MET A 7 9.89 2.70 -9.68
N ILE A 8 10.09 1.72 -8.80
CA ILE A 8 10.41 0.34 -9.18
C ILE A 8 9.26 -0.24 -10.01
N ILE A 9 8.02 -0.16 -9.50
CA ILE A 9 6.83 -0.67 -10.18
C ILE A 9 6.67 -0.02 -11.56
N TYR A 10 6.86 1.30 -11.66
CA TYR A 10 6.81 2.03 -12.92
C TYR A 10 7.85 1.52 -13.93
N LYS A 11 9.11 1.38 -13.51
CA LYS A 11 10.19 0.86 -14.37
C LYS A 11 9.95 -0.60 -14.79
N LEU A 12 9.39 -1.42 -13.91
CA LEU A 12 8.99 -2.79 -14.25
C LEU A 12 7.85 -2.81 -15.27
N SER A 13 6.86 -1.93 -15.14
CA SER A 13 5.75 -1.80 -16.09
C SER A 13 6.19 -1.36 -17.48
N LEU A 14 7.37 -0.76 -17.64
CA LEU A 14 7.98 -0.41 -18.93
C LEU A 14 8.78 -1.56 -19.58
N GLY A 15 8.87 -2.73 -18.94
CA GLY A 15 9.57 -3.91 -19.47
C GLY A 15 11.04 -4.02 -19.08
N ASN A 16 11.57 -3.14 -18.22
CA ASN A 16 12.98 -3.13 -17.83
C ASN A 16 13.30 -4.07 -16.66
N PHE A 17 12.68 -5.26 -16.60
CA PHE A 17 12.70 -6.17 -15.44
C PHE A 17 14.11 -6.45 -14.91
N PHE A 18 15.00 -6.97 -15.76
CA PHE A 18 16.36 -7.33 -15.36
C PHE A 18 17.16 -6.13 -14.85
N LYS A 19 17.12 -5.00 -15.56
CA LYS A 19 17.85 -3.77 -15.16
C LYS A 19 17.39 -3.25 -13.79
N THR A 20 16.08 -3.28 -13.53
CA THR A 20 15.52 -2.83 -12.25
C THR A 20 15.94 -3.76 -11.11
N ILE A 21 15.95 -5.08 -11.33
CA ILE A 21 16.41 -6.05 -10.33
C ILE A 21 17.90 -5.90 -10.04
N THR A 22 18.74 -5.75 -11.08
CA THR A 22 20.18 -5.52 -10.89
C THR A 22 20.44 -4.27 -10.06
N LEU A 23 19.73 -3.17 -10.33
CA LEU A 23 19.84 -1.94 -9.54
C LEU A 23 19.46 -2.17 -8.07
N PHE A 24 18.37 -2.90 -7.81
CA PHE A 24 17.91 -3.20 -6.45
C PHE A 24 18.94 -4.04 -5.68
N LEU A 25 19.50 -5.07 -6.32
CA LEU A 25 20.55 -5.90 -5.73
C LEU A 25 21.82 -5.10 -5.43
N MET A 26 22.22 -4.17 -6.30
CA MET A 26 23.36 -3.28 -6.04
C MET A 26 23.13 -2.39 -4.83
N ILE A 27 21.91 -1.85 -4.65
CA ILE A 27 21.56 -1.05 -3.48
C ILE A 27 21.66 -1.90 -2.20
N ILE A 28 21.08 -3.10 -2.19
CA ILE A 28 21.17 -4.01 -1.03
C ILE A 28 22.63 -4.32 -0.70
N MET A 29 23.42 -4.70 -1.70
CA MET A 29 24.84 -5.00 -1.53
C MET A 29 25.59 -3.80 -0.92
N THR A 30 25.31 -2.60 -1.41
CA THR A 30 25.93 -1.37 -0.89
C THR A 30 25.53 -1.11 0.56
N CYS A 31 24.24 -1.28 0.91
CA CYS A 31 23.78 -1.14 2.30
C CYS A 31 24.44 -2.17 3.23
N THR A 32 24.60 -3.42 2.79
CA THR A 32 25.28 -4.46 3.59
C THR A 32 26.77 -4.16 3.78
N LEU A 33 27.45 -3.63 2.75
CA LEU A 33 28.85 -3.22 2.87
C LEU A 33 29.00 -2.05 3.84
N ILE A 34 28.14 -1.03 3.74
CA ILE A 34 28.15 0.12 4.66
C ILE A 34 27.96 -0.35 6.11
N TYR A 35 27.05 -1.30 6.37
CA TYR A 35 26.87 -1.86 7.71
C TYR A 35 28.14 -2.54 8.23
N SER A 36 28.76 -3.41 7.42
CA SER A 36 29.94 -4.16 7.81
C SER A 36 31.14 -3.26 8.10
N PHE A 37 31.31 -2.16 7.35
CA PHE A 37 32.44 -1.23 7.54
C PHE A 37 32.15 -0.12 8.55
N LEU A 38 30.88 0.29 8.72
CA LEU A 38 30.48 1.41 9.57
C LEU A 38 29.25 1.03 10.42
N PRO A 39 29.39 0.05 11.33
CA PRO A 39 28.27 -0.49 12.10
C PRO A 39 27.63 0.55 13.02
N ASN A 40 28.39 1.55 13.47
CA ASN A 40 27.91 2.63 14.35
C ASN A 40 27.58 3.94 13.59
N SER A 41 27.49 3.89 12.26
CA SER A 41 27.09 5.07 11.48
C SER A 41 25.64 5.50 11.79
N TYR A 42 25.35 6.78 11.56
CA TYR A 42 23.97 7.29 11.62
C TYR A 42 23.03 6.49 10.70
N PHE A 43 23.51 6.09 9.53
CA PHE A 43 22.76 5.23 8.60
C PHE A 43 22.38 3.90 9.27
N SER A 44 23.33 3.21 9.90
CA SER A 44 23.09 1.96 10.60
C SER A 44 22.08 2.12 11.73
N GLN A 45 22.25 3.14 12.55
CA GLN A 45 21.36 3.38 13.70
C GLN A 45 19.94 3.81 13.28
N ALA A 46 19.82 4.66 12.26
CA ALA A 46 18.53 5.21 11.83
C ALA A 46 17.73 4.24 10.95
N ILE A 47 18.39 3.37 10.18
CA ILE A 47 17.75 2.52 9.16
C ILE A 47 17.91 1.04 9.47
N LEU A 48 19.13 0.55 9.71
CA LEU A 48 19.38 -0.89 9.82
C LEU A 48 18.88 -1.46 11.15
N LEU A 49 19.10 -0.77 12.27
CA LEU A 49 18.53 -1.17 13.56
C LEU A 49 16.99 -1.17 13.55
N ARG A 50 16.35 -0.33 12.72
CA ARG A 50 14.89 -0.35 12.56
C ARG A 50 14.38 -1.56 11.77
N LEU A 51 15.25 -2.20 10.98
CA LEU A 51 14.97 -3.42 10.21
C LEU A 51 15.39 -4.69 10.95
N GLU A 52 16.01 -4.57 12.12
CA GLU A 52 16.33 -5.71 12.96
C GLU A 52 15.04 -6.41 13.40
N TYR A 53 15.09 -7.74 13.40
CA TYR A 53 13.96 -8.59 13.73
C TYR A 53 14.03 -9.03 15.18
N ASP A 54 13.02 -8.65 15.94
CA ASP A 54 12.74 -9.11 17.30
C ASP A 54 11.69 -10.23 17.26
N LYS A 55 11.86 -11.26 18.10
CA LYS A 55 10.99 -12.44 18.08
C LYS A 55 9.57 -12.16 18.56
N ASP A 56 9.40 -11.15 19.41
CA ASP A 56 8.13 -10.84 20.07
C ASP A 56 7.42 -9.68 19.37
N LYS A 57 8.16 -8.67 18.90
CA LYS A 57 7.63 -7.46 18.25
C LYS A 57 7.72 -7.47 16.71
N GLY A 58 8.44 -8.42 16.12
CA GLY A 58 8.80 -8.40 14.70
C GLY A 58 9.85 -7.31 14.44
N PHE A 59 9.70 -6.50 13.38
CA PHE A 59 10.67 -5.42 13.12
C PHE A 59 10.70 -4.40 14.26
N ILE A 60 11.88 -4.17 14.87
CA ILE A 60 12.05 -3.27 16.03
C ILE A 60 11.53 -1.86 15.75
N GLY A 61 11.73 -1.35 14.52
CA GLY A 61 11.24 -0.04 14.09
C GLY A 61 9.73 0.04 13.84
N ASN A 62 8.97 -1.03 14.03
CA ASN A 62 7.52 -1.03 13.87
C ASN A 62 6.83 -0.34 15.07
N ASN A 63 6.56 0.95 14.91
CA ASN A 63 5.81 1.76 15.88
C ASN A 63 4.46 2.22 15.30
N ARG A 64 3.81 1.37 14.50
CA ARG A 64 2.51 1.68 13.87
C ARG A 64 1.34 1.56 14.84
N THR A 65 1.47 0.66 15.80
CA THR A 65 0.49 0.32 16.84
C THR A 65 1.17 0.38 18.20
N THR A 66 0.42 0.69 19.26
CA THR A 66 0.89 0.57 20.65
C THR A 66 0.59 -0.81 21.21
N GLU A 67 1.34 -1.23 22.23
CA GLU A 67 1.08 -2.49 22.94
C GLU A 67 -0.35 -2.56 23.50
N GLY A 68 -0.88 -1.44 23.99
CA GLY A 68 -2.26 -1.35 24.46
C GLY A 68 -3.28 -1.59 23.35
N PHE A 69 -3.06 -1.02 22.15
CA PHE A 69 -3.89 -1.28 20.99
C PHE A 69 -3.79 -2.74 20.53
N GLU A 70 -2.59 -3.30 20.47
CA GLU A 70 -2.36 -4.70 20.09
C GLU A 70 -3.07 -5.67 21.05
N TYR A 71 -2.94 -5.45 22.36
CA TYR A 71 -3.65 -6.24 23.36
C TYR A 71 -5.16 -6.14 23.19
N TYR A 72 -5.70 -4.94 22.99
CA TYR A 72 -7.13 -4.75 22.73
C TYR A 72 -7.58 -5.49 21.45
N TYR A 73 -6.82 -5.32 20.37
CA TYR A 73 -7.12 -5.93 19.08
C TYR A 73 -7.17 -7.46 19.21
N ASP A 74 -6.10 -8.08 19.72
CA ASP A 74 -5.96 -9.54 19.75
C ASP A 74 -6.83 -10.22 20.82
N ASN A 75 -7.02 -9.57 21.98
CA ASN A 75 -7.68 -10.20 23.14
C ASN A 75 -9.12 -9.78 23.37
N LYS A 76 -9.56 -8.62 22.84
CA LYS A 76 -10.93 -8.13 23.00
C LYS A 76 -11.68 -8.04 21.69
N PHE A 77 -11.15 -7.33 20.69
CA PHE A 77 -11.86 -7.06 19.45
C PHE A 77 -11.92 -8.27 18.52
N TYR A 78 -10.80 -8.96 18.29
CA TYR A 78 -10.72 -10.06 17.33
C TYR A 78 -11.56 -11.29 17.72
N LYS A 79 -11.94 -11.40 19.01
CA LYS A 79 -12.71 -12.52 19.55
C LYS A 79 -14.22 -12.27 19.60
N THR A 80 -14.70 -11.12 19.14
CA THR A 80 -16.13 -10.77 19.13
C THR A 80 -16.67 -10.70 17.71
N GLU A 81 -18.00 -10.78 17.56
CA GLU A 81 -18.67 -10.62 16.26
C GLU A 81 -18.45 -9.23 15.65
N SER A 82 -18.11 -8.24 16.47
CA SER A 82 -17.73 -6.90 16.03
C SER A 82 -16.53 -6.89 15.10
N VAL A 83 -15.71 -7.95 15.05
CA VAL A 83 -14.62 -8.09 14.07
C VAL A 83 -15.13 -8.05 12.62
N LEU A 84 -16.35 -8.52 12.37
CA LEU A 84 -16.94 -8.55 11.03
C LEU A 84 -17.43 -7.17 10.59
N TRP A 85 -18.10 -6.45 11.49
CA TRP A 85 -18.80 -5.19 11.19
C TRP A 85 -17.99 -3.93 11.54
N GLY A 86 -17.04 -4.05 12.45
CA GLY A 86 -16.39 -2.92 13.09
C GLY A 86 -17.21 -2.37 14.26
N ILE A 87 -16.59 -1.50 15.04
CA ILE A 87 -17.21 -0.78 16.16
C ILE A 87 -17.44 0.71 15.88
N GLY A 88 -17.10 1.18 14.66
CA GLY A 88 -17.22 2.57 14.27
C GLY A 88 -16.01 3.43 14.69
N SER A 89 -16.16 4.75 14.54
CA SER A 89 -15.09 5.73 14.78
C SER A 89 -14.85 6.08 16.25
N ASP A 90 -15.73 5.62 17.15
CA ASP A 90 -15.61 5.88 18.59
C ASP A 90 -14.64 4.87 19.22
N LEU A 91 -13.35 5.12 18.99
CA LEU A 91 -12.27 4.30 19.52
C LEU A 91 -11.99 4.57 21.01
N GLY A 92 -12.68 5.53 21.64
CA GLY A 92 -12.51 5.92 23.04
C GLY A 92 -11.04 6.12 23.46
N ASP A 93 -10.70 5.77 24.71
CA ASP A 93 -9.36 5.83 25.31
C ASP A 93 -8.26 5.05 24.56
N ILE A 94 -8.60 4.29 23.51
CA ILE A 94 -7.67 3.47 22.73
C ILE A 94 -6.92 4.34 21.70
N SER A 95 -7.54 5.40 21.18
CA SER A 95 -6.89 6.33 20.23
C SER A 95 -5.92 7.29 20.91
N ASP A 96 -6.17 7.66 22.17
CA ASP A 96 -5.44 8.72 22.88
C ASP A 96 -4.04 8.28 23.37
N LYS A 97 -3.71 6.99 23.26
CA LYS A 97 -2.41 6.45 23.68
C LYS A 97 -1.32 6.50 22.58
N GLY A 98 -1.61 7.13 21.44
CA GLY A 98 -0.67 7.29 20.32
C GLY A 98 -0.45 5.99 19.53
N GLY A 99 0.22 6.11 18.38
CA GLY A 99 0.62 4.98 17.52
C GLY A 99 -0.56 4.09 17.11
N ASN A 100 -1.46 4.59 16.25
CA ASN A 100 -2.59 3.84 15.70
C ASN A 100 -2.72 4.12 14.20
N SER A 101 -1.68 3.77 13.44
CA SER A 101 -1.61 3.99 11.99
C SER A 101 -1.49 2.68 11.23
N SER A 102 -1.96 1.56 11.77
CA SER A 102 -1.95 0.27 11.06
C SER A 102 -3.29 0.00 10.38
N TYR A 103 -3.29 -0.88 9.36
CA TYR A 103 -4.50 -1.45 8.78
C TYR A 103 -5.44 -2.06 9.85
N LYS A 104 -4.91 -2.51 10.99
CA LYS A 104 -5.71 -3.02 12.11
C LYS A 104 -6.72 -1.98 12.61
N VAL A 105 -6.37 -0.69 12.59
CA VAL A 105 -7.26 0.40 12.99
C VAL A 105 -8.46 0.49 12.04
N PHE A 106 -8.22 0.32 10.75
CA PHE A 106 -9.30 0.24 9.77
C PHE A 106 -10.24 -0.93 10.05
N ILE A 107 -9.70 -2.10 10.38
CA ILE A 107 -10.52 -3.28 10.74
C ILE A 107 -11.32 -3.01 12.01
N VAL A 108 -10.75 -2.34 13.02
CA VAL A 108 -11.52 -1.97 14.23
C VAL A 108 -12.67 -1.04 13.88
N GLN A 109 -12.45 -0.04 13.03
CA GLN A 109 -13.47 0.94 12.68
C GLN A 109 -14.57 0.39 11.76
N HIS A 110 -14.19 -0.42 10.76
CA HIS A 110 -15.07 -0.83 9.65
C HIS A 110 -15.26 -2.34 9.50
N GLY A 111 -14.60 -3.12 10.33
CA GLY A 111 -14.63 -4.58 10.29
C GLY A 111 -13.90 -5.19 9.09
N ILE A 112 -13.87 -6.51 9.09
CA ILE A 112 -13.37 -7.29 7.96
C ILE A 112 -14.25 -7.07 6.72
N LEU A 113 -15.57 -6.92 6.89
CA LEU A 113 -16.47 -6.68 5.75
C LEU A 113 -16.17 -5.35 5.06
N GLY A 114 -15.92 -4.28 5.82
CA GLY A 114 -15.49 -3.00 5.26
C GLY A 114 -14.17 -3.13 4.49
N LEU A 115 -13.22 -3.90 5.01
CA LEU A 115 -11.94 -4.15 4.33
C LEU A 115 -12.13 -4.92 3.01
N VAL A 116 -13.00 -5.93 3.01
CA VAL A 116 -13.31 -6.71 1.80
C VAL A 116 -13.99 -5.82 0.76
N LEU A 117 -14.98 -5.01 1.15
CA LEU A 117 -15.66 -4.08 0.24
C LEU A 117 -14.70 -3.05 -0.35
N LEU A 118 -13.79 -2.50 0.47
CA LEU A 118 -12.75 -1.59 0.02
C LEU A 118 -11.81 -2.26 -1.00
N ALA A 119 -11.35 -3.48 -0.70
CA ALA A 119 -10.49 -4.24 -1.61
C ALA A 119 -11.22 -4.52 -2.94
N LEU A 120 -12.48 -4.94 -2.90
CA LEU A 120 -13.31 -5.17 -4.08
C LEU A 120 -13.48 -3.90 -4.92
N PHE A 121 -13.71 -2.75 -4.28
CA PHE A 121 -13.80 -1.46 -4.96
C PHE A 121 -12.55 -1.16 -5.79
N PHE A 122 -11.36 -1.20 -5.17
CA PHE A 122 -10.10 -0.93 -5.86
C PHE A 122 -9.76 -1.99 -6.92
N VAL A 123 -10.01 -3.27 -6.63
CA VAL A 123 -9.79 -4.38 -7.59
C VAL A 123 -10.70 -4.22 -8.80
N THR A 124 -11.98 -3.86 -8.61
CA THR A 124 -12.92 -3.68 -9.73
C THR A 124 -12.46 -2.57 -10.68
N ILE A 125 -12.01 -1.44 -10.13
CA ILE A 125 -11.43 -0.35 -10.93
C ILE A 125 -10.15 -0.82 -11.65
N ALA A 126 -9.29 -1.55 -10.96
CA ALA A 126 -8.06 -2.05 -11.56
C ALA A 126 -8.31 -3.08 -12.67
N LEU A 127 -9.37 -3.88 -12.57
CA LEU A 127 -9.79 -4.83 -13.61
C LEU A 127 -10.48 -4.14 -14.80
N TYR A 128 -11.08 -2.97 -14.60
CA TYR A 128 -11.69 -2.17 -15.66
C TYR A 128 -10.64 -1.63 -16.67
N SER A 129 -9.42 -1.39 -16.21
CA SER A 129 -8.25 -1.03 -17.02
C SER A 129 -7.46 -2.29 -17.40
N LYS A 130 -7.06 -2.45 -18.66
CA LYS A 130 -6.21 -3.60 -19.06
C LYS A 130 -4.73 -3.36 -18.74
N SER A 131 -4.35 -2.12 -18.46
CA SER A 131 -2.97 -1.70 -18.26
C SER A 131 -2.31 -2.34 -17.04
N PRO A 132 -1.12 -2.96 -17.20
CA PRO A 132 -0.34 -3.47 -16.07
C PRO A 132 0.09 -2.37 -15.10
N PHE A 133 0.15 -1.11 -15.56
CA PHE A 133 0.47 0.04 -14.73
C PHE A 133 -0.56 0.24 -13.61
N ILE A 134 -1.86 0.11 -13.89
CA ILE A 134 -2.92 0.26 -12.88
C ILE A 134 -2.88 -0.89 -11.87
N LYS A 135 -2.55 -2.11 -12.31
CA LYS A 135 -2.35 -3.25 -11.40
C LYS A 135 -1.15 -3.02 -10.48
N GLY A 136 -0.08 -2.43 -11.00
CA GLY A 136 1.07 -1.99 -10.20
C GLY A 136 0.70 -0.88 -9.21
N LEU A 137 -0.11 0.09 -9.64
CA LEU A 137 -0.62 1.16 -8.77
C LEU A 137 -1.48 0.59 -7.64
N LEU A 138 -2.33 -0.41 -7.91
CA LEU A 138 -3.11 -1.10 -6.89
C LEU A 138 -2.21 -1.74 -5.83
N LEU A 139 -1.12 -2.40 -6.25
CA LEU A 139 -0.16 -2.98 -5.31
C LEU A 139 0.51 -1.91 -4.44
N LEU A 140 0.85 -0.77 -5.02
CA LEU A 140 1.41 0.36 -4.29
C LEU A 140 0.42 0.91 -3.25
N TYR A 141 -0.86 0.99 -3.60
CA TYR A 141 -1.93 1.42 -2.70
C TYR A 141 -2.17 0.40 -1.58
N ALA A 142 -2.17 -0.89 -1.88
CA ALA A 142 -2.26 -1.94 -0.86
C ALA A 142 -1.07 -1.87 0.13
N ALA A 143 0.14 -1.62 -0.38
CA ALA A 143 1.32 -1.40 0.45
C ALA A 143 1.22 -0.11 1.29
N SER A 144 0.65 0.96 0.74
CA SER A 144 0.37 2.21 1.48
C SER A 144 -0.62 1.94 2.61
N PHE A 145 -1.73 1.26 2.31
CA PHE A 145 -2.79 0.91 3.25
C PHE A 145 -2.29 0.04 4.41
N TRP A 146 -1.43 -0.95 4.11
CA TRP A 146 -0.77 -1.75 5.13
C TRP A 146 0.01 -0.88 6.13
N GLN A 147 0.67 0.17 5.62
CA GLN A 147 1.45 1.09 6.44
C GLN A 147 0.62 2.13 7.16
N ARG A 148 -0.50 2.60 6.56
CA ARG A 148 -1.39 3.65 7.05
C ARG A 148 -2.81 3.45 6.52
N PRO A 149 -3.85 3.48 7.38
CA PRO A 149 -5.24 3.22 6.96
C PRO A 149 -5.88 4.44 6.25
N TYR A 150 -5.21 5.05 5.28
CA TYR A 150 -5.68 6.24 4.55
C TYR A 150 -6.31 5.91 3.19
N ALA A 151 -6.63 4.65 2.92
CA ALA A 151 -7.22 4.26 1.64
C ALA A 151 -8.61 4.89 1.38
N LEU A 152 -9.31 5.34 2.42
CA LEU A 152 -10.54 6.13 2.31
C LEU A 152 -10.32 7.64 2.34
N TRP A 153 -9.08 8.10 2.54
CA TRP A 153 -8.76 9.51 2.52
C TRP A 153 -8.96 10.05 1.10
N GLU A 154 -9.62 11.20 0.98
CA GLU A 154 -10.13 11.71 -0.28
C GLU A 154 -9.02 11.85 -1.32
N VAL A 155 -7.84 12.28 -0.87
CA VAL A 155 -6.67 12.48 -1.74
C VAL A 155 -6.21 11.16 -2.37
N GLU A 156 -6.16 10.07 -1.61
CA GLU A 156 -5.76 8.75 -2.14
C GLU A 156 -6.84 8.20 -3.08
N LEU A 157 -8.11 8.28 -2.68
CA LEU A 157 -9.23 7.83 -3.53
C LEU A 157 -9.26 8.56 -4.87
N PHE A 158 -9.25 9.89 -4.85
CA PHE A 158 -9.34 10.68 -6.08
C PHE A 158 -8.14 10.45 -6.99
N LEU A 159 -6.93 10.30 -6.42
CA LEU A 159 -5.73 10.08 -7.22
C LEU A 159 -5.77 8.71 -7.92
N PHE A 160 -6.20 7.65 -7.22
CA PHE A 160 -6.33 6.33 -7.83
C PHE A 160 -7.38 6.31 -8.96
N ILE A 161 -8.57 6.84 -8.68
CA ILE A 161 -9.69 6.86 -9.63
C ILE A 161 -9.31 7.68 -10.87
N SER A 162 -8.77 8.88 -10.68
CA SER A 162 -8.42 9.79 -11.78
C SER A 162 -7.38 9.17 -12.71
N ILE A 163 -6.34 8.53 -12.15
CA ILE A 163 -5.30 7.87 -12.94
C ILE A 163 -5.88 6.66 -13.68
N ALA A 164 -6.72 5.85 -13.05
CA ALA A 164 -7.36 4.71 -13.69
C ALA A 164 -8.24 5.13 -14.88
N LEU A 165 -9.02 6.20 -14.72
CA LEU A 165 -9.85 6.74 -15.81
C LEU A 165 -9.00 7.32 -16.95
N LEU A 166 -7.95 8.07 -16.65
CA LEU A 166 -7.06 8.64 -17.66
C LEU A 166 -6.36 7.54 -18.48
N VAL A 167 -5.86 6.49 -17.81
CA VAL A 167 -5.24 5.35 -18.49
C VAL A 167 -6.26 4.63 -19.37
N LYS A 168 -7.50 4.46 -18.90
CA LYS A 168 -8.58 3.87 -19.70
C LYS A 168 -8.93 4.69 -20.94
N GLN A 169 -8.98 6.01 -20.80
CA GLN A 169 -9.22 6.92 -21.92
C GLN A 169 -8.12 6.78 -22.98
N ASN A 170 -6.85 6.71 -22.56
CA ASN A 170 -5.73 6.48 -23.46
C ASN A 170 -5.76 5.10 -24.13
N GLU A 171 -6.15 4.03 -23.43
CA GLU A 171 -6.36 2.70 -24.02
C GLU A 171 -7.39 2.78 -25.16
N THR A 172 -8.50 3.48 -24.92
CA THR A 172 -9.60 3.64 -25.88
C THR A 172 -9.18 4.47 -27.09
N TYR A 173 -8.48 5.59 -26.86
CA TYR A 173 -7.92 6.43 -27.92
C TYR A 173 -6.94 5.65 -28.81
N ASN A 174 -6.00 4.91 -28.21
CA ASN A 174 -5.02 4.12 -28.96
C ASN A 174 -5.66 3.01 -29.79
N LEU A 175 -6.77 2.44 -29.32
CA LEU A 175 -7.57 1.47 -30.09
C LEU A 175 -8.27 2.15 -31.29
N CYS A 176 -8.93 3.29 -31.09
CA CYS A 176 -9.55 4.09 -32.16
C CYS A 176 -8.50 4.52 -33.22
N ALA A 177 -7.32 4.96 -32.79
CA ALA A 177 -6.25 5.37 -33.70
C ALA A 177 -5.70 4.20 -34.54
N LYS A 178 -5.70 2.98 -33.99
CA LYS A 178 -5.19 1.78 -34.67
C LYS A 178 -6.19 1.18 -35.67
N TYR A 179 -7.49 1.38 -35.45
CA TYR A 179 -8.56 0.85 -36.30
C TYR A 179 -9.54 1.96 -36.70
N PRO A 180 -9.17 2.82 -37.68
CA PRO A 180 -9.92 4.02 -38.02
C PRO A 180 -11.27 3.79 -38.74
N ILE A 181 -11.72 2.54 -38.90
CA ILE A 181 -12.95 2.22 -39.65
C ILE A 181 -14.11 1.97 -38.69
N ALA A 182 -15.09 2.88 -38.79
CA ALA A 182 -16.51 2.79 -38.49
C ALA A 182 -17.02 3.17 -37.07
N THR A 183 -17.52 4.41 -37.01
CA THR A 183 -18.77 4.85 -36.34
C THR A 183 -18.93 4.77 -34.82
N PHE A 184 -17.98 4.25 -34.05
CA PHE A 184 -18.16 4.13 -32.58
C PHE A 184 -17.35 5.10 -31.71
N CYS A 185 -16.43 5.91 -32.26
CA CYS A 185 -15.62 6.82 -31.45
C CYS A 185 -16.34 8.16 -31.11
N VAL A 186 -17.63 8.30 -31.41
CA VAL A 186 -18.47 9.47 -31.09
C VAL A 186 -19.66 9.01 -30.27
N ASN A 187 -19.49 8.87 -28.94
CA ASN A 187 -20.52 8.96 -27.87
C ASN A 187 -20.09 8.17 -26.62
N SER A 188 -19.01 8.60 -25.97
CA SER A 188 -18.71 8.22 -24.57
C SER A 188 -18.04 9.36 -23.85
#